data_AF-A0A101E887-F1
#
_entry.id   AF-A0A101E887-F1
#
_cell.length_a   1.000
_cell.length_b   1.000
_cell.length_c   1.000
_cell.angle_alpha   90.00
_cell.angle_beta   90.00
_cell.angle_gamma   90.00
#
_symmetry.space_group_name_H-M   'P 1'
#
loop_
_entity.id
_entity.type
_entity.pdbx_description
1 polymer ?
#
loop_
_entity_poly.entity_id
_entity_poly.type
_entity_poly.pdbx_seq_one_letter_code
_entity_poly.pdbx_strand_id
1 'polypeptide(L)'
;MPELRRNPLNDIWVIIATERSKRPSDFADTGGEHIKDTKSCPFCLGNEHLTPPEITAVRKNGSKPNTEDWTVRVVPNKFAALQQKKRQPRYK
;
A
#
# COMPACT_ATOMS: atom_id res chain seq x y z
N MET A 1 -12.94 -21.71 23.95
CA MET A 1 -13.60 -20.89 24.99
C MET A 1 -13.46 -19.43 24.61
N PRO A 2 -14.54 -18.62 24.59
CA PRO A 2 -14.41 -17.20 24.30
C PRO A 2 -13.79 -16.45 25.48
N GLU A 3 -12.96 -15.46 25.19
CA GLU A 3 -12.30 -14.63 26.21
C GLU A 3 -12.16 -13.17 25.78
N LEU A 4 -11.91 -12.29 26.76
CA LEU A 4 -11.60 -10.88 26.56
C LEU A 4 -10.11 -10.64 26.78
N ARG A 5 -9.45 -9.97 25.83
CA ARG A 5 -8.06 -9.51 25.98
C ARG A 5 -7.97 -8.00 25.83
N ARG A 6 -7.18 -7.34 26.69
CA ARG A 6 -6.91 -5.90 26.60
C ARG A 6 -5.66 -5.68 25.75
N ASN A 7 -5.76 -4.82 24.74
CA ASN A 7 -4.63 -4.39 23.93
C ASN A 7 -3.93 -3.21 24.65
N PRO A 8 -2.67 -3.38 25.09
CA PRO A 8 -1.96 -2.34 25.82
C PRO A 8 -1.55 -1.13 24.97
N LEU A 9 -1.56 -1.25 23.64
CA LEU A 9 -1.13 -0.16 22.74
C LEU A 9 -2.20 0.93 22.59
N ASN A 10 -3.47 0.52 22.53
CA ASN A 10 -4.59 1.42 22.22
C ASN A 10 -5.64 1.47 23.34
N ASP A 11 -5.40 0.77 24.45
CA ASP A 11 -6.32 0.61 25.57
C ASP A 11 -7.74 0.15 25.20
N ILE A 12 -7.82 -0.84 24.31
CA ILE A 12 -9.09 -1.41 23.86
C ILE A 12 -9.24 -2.86 24.31
N TRP A 13 -10.47 -3.28 24.56
CA TRP A 13 -10.82 -4.68 24.80
C TRP A 13 -11.20 -5.37 23.50
N VAL A 14 -10.69 -6.59 23.29
CA VAL A 14 -10.95 -7.41 22.11
C VAL A 14 -11.57 -8.72 22.55
N ILE A 15 -12.59 -9.17 21.83
CA ILE A 15 -13.22 -10.47 22.01
C ILE A 15 -12.49 -11.49 21.14
N ILE A 16 -12.00 -12.57 21.74
CA ILE A 16 -11.44 -13.73 21.05
C ILE A 16 -12.44 -14.87 21.17
N ALA A 17 -13.03 -15.31 20.06
CA ALA A 17 -14.04 -16.37 20.02
C ALA A 17 -13.87 -17.26 18.78
N THR A 18 -12.87 -18.16 18.82
CA THR A 18 -12.49 -19.06 17.70
C THR A 18 -13.64 -19.88 17.13
N GLU A 19 -14.62 -20.27 17.97
CA GLU A 19 -15.79 -21.04 17.52
C GLU A 19 -16.70 -20.25 16.57
N ARG A 20 -16.62 -18.91 16.54
CA ARG A 20 -17.40 -18.09 15.60
C ARG A 20 -17.00 -18.33 14.15
N SER A 21 -15.76 -18.72 13.88
CA SER A 21 -15.25 -19.02 12.54
C SER A 21 -15.93 -20.22 11.87
N LYS A 22 -16.68 -21.03 12.62
CA LYS A 22 -17.43 -22.19 12.10
C LYS A 22 -18.83 -21.83 11.58
N ARG A 23 -19.22 -20.55 11.61
CA ARG A 23 -20.54 -20.11 11.16
C ARG A 23 -20.65 -20.20 9.64
N PRO A 24 -21.69 -20.86 9.10
CA PRO A 24 -21.88 -21.00 7.65
C PRO A 24 -21.99 -19.67 6.88
N SER A 25 -22.40 -18.58 7.54
CA SER A 25 -22.55 -17.25 6.93
C SER A 25 -21.23 -16.53 6.64
N ASP A 26 -20.13 -16.95 7.26
CA ASP A 26 -18.88 -16.18 7.29
C ASP A 26 -17.92 -16.59 6.14
N PHE A 27 -18.32 -17.55 5.30
CA PHE A 27 -17.58 -18.06 4.15
C PHE A 27 -17.96 -17.35 2.83
N ALA A 28 -18.26 -16.06 2.87
CA ALA A 28 -18.41 -15.28 1.64
C ALA A 28 -17.01 -15.10 1.02
N ASP A 29 -16.73 -15.84 -0.04
CA ASP A 29 -15.55 -15.62 -0.87
C ASP A 29 -15.70 -14.25 -1.55
N THR A 30 -15.11 -13.23 -0.92
CA THR A 30 -15.09 -11.85 -1.42
C THR A 30 -13.87 -11.58 -2.28
N GLY A 31 -13.02 -12.60 -2.50
CA GLY A 31 -11.74 -12.48 -3.17
C GLY A 31 -11.77 -12.99 -4.59
N GLY A 32 -12.51 -12.32 -5.48
CA GLY A 32 -12.34 -12.54 -6.91
C GLY A 32 -10.87 -12.30 -7.29
N GLU A 33 -10.22 -13.29 -7.90
CA GLU A 33 -8.94 -13.09 -8.58
C GLU A 33 -9.16 -12.05 -9.69
N HIS A 34 -8.89 -10.78 -9.36
CA HIS A 34 -8.75 -9.77 -10.38
C HIS A 34 -7.47 -10.10 -11.14
N ILE A 35 -7.62 -10.79 -12.28
CA ILE A 35 -6.62 -10.79 -13.35
C ILE A 35 -6.47 -9.32 -13.74
N LYS A 36 -5.49 -8.64 -13.12
CA LYS A 36 -5.20 -7.25 -13.44
C LYS A 36 -4.62 -7.27 -14.84
N ASP A 37 -5.36 -6.70 -15.80
CA ASP A 37 -4.81 -6.41 -17.12
C ASP A 37 -3.56 -5.55 -16.94
N THR A 38 -2.40 -6.18 -17.11
CA THR A 38 -1.09 -5.58 -16.86
C THR A 38 -0.90 -4.33 -17.71
N LYS A 39 -1.57 -4.26 -18.87
CA LYS A 39 -1.51 -3.11 -19.79
C LYS A 39 -2.04 -1.83 -19.16
N SER A 40 -3.04 -1.92 -18.29
CA SER A 40 -3.68 -0.77 -17.66
C SER A 40 -3.14 -0.44 -16.26
N CYS A 41 -2.29 -1.29 -15.69
CA CYS A 41 -1.78 -1.10 -14.33
C CYS A 41 -0.68 -0.02 -14.30
N PRO A 42 -0.89 1.12 -13.62
CA PRO A 42 0.13 2.19 -13.55
C PRO A 42 1.39 1.79 -12.76
N PHE A 43 1.29 0.74 -11.93
CA PHE A 43 2.40 0.29 -11.08
C PHE A 43 3.17 -0.89 -11.69
N CYS A 44 2.74 -1.42 -12.84
CA CYS A 44 3.50 -2.44 -13.56
C CYS A 44 4.71 -1.81 -14.28
N LEU A 45 5.69 -2.66 -14.58
CA LEU A 45 6.87 -2.30 -15.37
C LEU A 45 6.46 -1.82 -16.77
N GLY A 46 7.12 -0.80 -17.29
CA GLY A 46 6.86 -0.17 -18.60
C GLY A 46 5.79 0.92 -18.57
N ASN A 47 5.01 0.99 -17.49
CA ASN A 47 3.95 1.97 -17.28
C ASN A 47 4.35 3.12 -16.36
N GLU A 48 5.66 3.37 -16.19
CA GLU A 48 6.20 4.41 -15.31
C GLU A 48 5.62 5.80 -15.61
N HIS A 49 5.32 6.07 -16.89
CA HIS A 49 4.73 7.31 -17.37
C HIS A 49 3.30 7.57 -16.87
N LEU A 50 2.59 6.56 -16.36
CA LEU A 50 1.25 6.69 -15.78
C LEU A 50 1.29 7.11 -14.30
N THR A 51 2.47 7.08 -13.68
CA THR A 51 2.70 7.52 -12.29
C THR A 51 3.36 8.89 -12.23
N PRO A 52 3.17 9.66 -11.13
CA PRO A 52 3.98 10.85 -10.90
C PRO A 52 5.48 10.49 -10.83
N PRO A 53 6.38 11.43 -11.13
CA PRO A 53 7.82 11.17 -11.12
C PRO A 53 8.29 10.57 -9.81
N GLU A 54 9.13 9.53 -9.90
CA GLU A 54 9.69 8.87 -8.74
C GLU A 54 10.53 9.82 -7.87
N ILE A 55 10.44 9.64 -6.56
CA ILE A 55 11.29 10.30 -5.57
C ILE A 55 12.62 9.52 -5.47
N THR A 56 12.53 8.19 -5.47
CA THR A 56 13.68 7.28 -5.45
C THR A 56 13.28 5.89 -5.94
N ALA A 57 14.26 5.09 -6.34
CA ALA A 57 14.07 3.72 -6.78
C ALA A 57 15.25 2.83 -6.37
N VAL A 58 14.97 1.60 -5.96
CA VAL A 58 15.97 0.55 -5.79
C VAL A 58 16.10 -0.17 -7.12
N ARG A 59 17.26 -0.06 -7.77
CA ARG A 59 17.52 -0.56 -9.12
C ARG A 59 18.99 -0.87 -9.34
N LYS A 60 19.31 -1.58 -10.42
CA LYS A 60 20.70 -1.87 -10.80
C LYS A 60 21.44 -0.57 -11.19
N ASN A 61 22.73 -0.48 -10.83
CA ASN A 61 23.57 0.66 -11.16
C ASN A 61 23.52 0.96 -12.67
N GLY A 62 23.26 2.22 -13.03
CA GLY A 62 23.22 2.69 -14.42
C GLY A 62 21.84 2.77 -15.07
N SER A 63 20.79 2.26 -14.44
CA SER A 63 19.41 2.42 -14.93
C SER A 63 18.86 3.83 -14.68
N LYS A 64 17.97 4.29 -15.57
CA LYS A 64 17.49 5.68 -15.60
C LYS A 64 16.29 5.89 -14.66
N PRO A 65 16.09 7.12 -14.14
CA PRO A 65 14.85 7.51 -13.45
C PRO A 65 13.61 7.31 -14.29
N ASN A 66 12.53 6.82 -13.67
CA ASN A 66 11.23 6.62 -14.32
C ASN A 66 11.29 5.70 -15.56
N THR A 67 12.19 4.73 -15.55
CA THR A 67 12.23 3.64 -16.55
C THR A 67 12.05 2.31 -15.86
N GLU A 68 12.03 1.25 -16.65
CA GLU A 68 12.06 -0.15 -16.22
C GLU A 68 13.37 -0.47 -15.44
N ASP A 69 13.56 -1.73 -15.03
CA ASP A 69 14.71 -2.26 -14.27
C ASP A 69 14.82 -1.91 -12.77
N TRP A 70 13.72 -1.48 -12.16
CA TRP A 70 13.61 -1.30 -10.71
C TRP A 70 13.06 -2.55 -10.01
N THR A 71 13.52 -2.77 -8.78
CA THR A 71 12.90 -3.74 -7.86
C THR A 71 11.80 -3.08 -7.05
N VAL A 72 11.99 -1.82 -6.64
CA VAL A 72 10.99 -1.01 -5.93
C VAL A 72 11.11 0.45 -6.35
N ARG A 73 9.96 1.14 -6.55
CA ARG A 73 9.89 2.59 -6.73
C ARG A 73 9.11 3.27 -5.61
N VAL A 74 9.56 4.45 -5.22
CA VAL A 74 8.83 5.37 -4.34
C VAL A 74 8.34 6.52 -5.20
N VAL A 75 7.02 6.61 -5.37
CA VAL A 75 6.36 7.64 -6.18
C VAL A 75 5.39 8.45 -5.29
N PRO A 76 5.20 9.76 -5.55
CA PRO A 76 4.15 10.52 -4.91
C PRO A 76 2.78 9.93 -5.20
N ASN A 77 1.88 9.93 -4.23
CA ASN A 77 0.49 9.58 -4.48
C ASN A 77 -0.17 10.68 -5.33
N LYS A 78 -0.65 10.33 -6.53
CA LYS A 78 -1.33 11.24 -7.46
C LYS A 78 -2.60 11.85 -6.85
N PHE A 79 -3.26 11.11 -5.95
CA PHE A 79 -4.45 11.52 -5.22
C PHE A 79 -4.13 11.57 -3.72
N ALA A 80 -3.12 12.35 -3.35
CA ALA A 80 -2.65 12.43 -1.97
C ALA A 80 -3.74 12.98 -1.03
N ALA A 81 -3.91 12.33 0.12
CA ALA A 81 -4.83 12.78 1.17
C ALA A 81 -4.40 14.11 1.81
N LEU A 82 -3.12 14.45 1.72
CA LEU A 82 -2.51 15.64 2.34
C LEU A 82 -1.59 16.35 1.34
N GLN A 83 -1.51 17.68 1.43
CA GLN A 83 -0.60 18.49 0.63
C GLN A 83 0.75 18.68 1.36
N GLN A 84 1.86 18.43 0.67
CA GLN A 84 3.18 18.78 1.18
C GLN A 84 3.37 20.30 1.10
N LYS A 85 3.52 20.96 2.26
CA LYS A 85 4.00 22.35 2.29
C LYS A 85 5.46 22.36 1.83
N LYS A 86 5.79 23.17 0.81
CA LYS A 86 7.18 23.44 0.43
C LYS A 86 7.90 23.99 1.67
N ARG A 87 9.04 23.38 2.06
CA ARG A 87 9.87 23.90 3.16
C ARG A 87 10.22 25.36 2.83
N GLN A 88 9.70 26.31 3.61
CA GLN A 88 10.14 27.70 3.49
C GLN A 88 11.63 27.77 3.89
N PRO A 89 12.47 28.53 3.16
CA PRO A 89 13.83 28.75 3.57
C PRO A 89 13.82 29.44 4.95
N ARG A 90 14.51 28.86 5.93
CA ARG A 90 14.76 29.53 7.20
C ARG A 90 15.67 30.73 6.90
N TYR A 91 15.11 31.93 6.83
CA TYR A 91 15.90 33.15 6.92
C TYR A 91 16.52 33.20 8.32
N LYS A 92 17.84 33.31 8.39
CA LYS A 92 18.60 33.63 9.59
C LYS A 92 18.59 35.14 9.80
#